data_AF-A0A858U7G5-F1
#
_entry.id   AF-A0A858U7G5-F1
#
_cell.length_a   1.000
_cell.length_b   1.000
_cell.length_c   1.000
_cell.angle_alpha   90.00
_cell.angle_beta   90.00
_cell.angle_gamma   90.00
#
_symmetry.space_group_name_H-M   'P 1'
#
loop_
_entity.id
_entity.type
_entity.pdbx_description
1 polymer ?
#
loop_
_entity_poly.entity_id
_entity_poly.type
_entity_poly.pdbx_seq_one_letter_code
_entity_poly.pdbx_strand_id
1 'polypeptide(L)'
;MNEDIIKNGLVAGLVLFTLSVVAVIVLVLYLKYTKAKRIERGREFETEFSLYLNNWAVQNHCHYIPANLFKYDDNLFETDGVLISDKGIIVVELKSIKGNITGDYNSNIWLKEFSETSYEINNSLKQNDKHIQHLANIIGKQVNFYSFVIYESFQNTLQITNVPDYAMIMFDYEFENKFNYFNAQTETIYSEKTLNNIYNTLKRAVTTSSKDKAKFQSYRI
;
A
#
# COMPACT_ATOMS: atom_id res chain seq x y z
N MET A 1 40.75 46.40 -28.83
CA MET A 1 39.49 45.96 -28.19
C MET A 1 39.44 46.60 -26.81
N ASN A 2 38.35 47.27 -26.45
CA ASN A 2 38.29 48.10 -25.24
C ASN A 2 38.31 47.21 -23.98
N GLU A 3 39.21 47.48 -23.04
CA GLU A 3 39.44 46.66 -21.84
C GLU A 3 38.18 46.54 -20.96
N ASP A 4 37.36 47.60 -20.95
CA ASP A 4 36.09 47.65 -20.23
C ASP A 4 35.04 46.70 -20.80
N ILE A 5 35.04 46.47 -22.12
CA ILE A 5 34.11 45.53 -22.76
C ILE A 5 34.41 44.10 -22.30
N ILE A 6 35.69 43.76 -22.16
CA ILE A 6 36.12 42.43 -21.71
C ILE A 6 35.74 42.23 -20.23
N LYS A 7 36.02 43.21 -19.37
CA LYS A 7 35.67 43.16 -17.94
C LYS A 7 34.16 43.03 -17.73
N ASN A 8 33.36 43.83 -18.44
CA ASN A 8 31.90 43.78 -18.35
C ASN A 8 31.34 42.44 -18.85
N GLY A 9 31.91 41.89 -19.93
CA GLY A 9 31.55 40.57 -20.44
C GLY A 9 31.84 39.45 -19.43
N LEU A 10 32.99 39.50 -18.75
CA LEU A 10 33.35 38.52 -17.71
C LEU A 10 32.42 38.61 -16.49
N VAL A 11 32.10 39.83 -16.03
CA VAL A 11 31.17 40.03 -14.91
C VAL A 11 29.78 39.52 -15.27
N ALA A 12 29.26 39.87 -16.46
CA ALA A 12 27.97 39.38 -16.92
C ALA A 12 27.96 37.84 -17.02
N GLY A 13 29.03 37.24 -17.54
CA GLY A 13 29.20 35.79 -17.60
C GLY A 13 29.18 35.13 -16.22
N LEU A 14 29.89 35.70 -15.24
CA LEU A 14 29.92 35.21 -13.85
C LEU A 14 28.53 35.31 -13.20
N VAL A 15 27.82 36.42 -13.42
CA VAL A 15 26.46 36.61 -12.90
C VAL A 15 25.50 35.59 -13.49
N LEU A 16 25.52 35.40 -14.82
CA LEU A 16 24.67 34.42 -15.50
C LEU A 16 24.98 32.98 -15.05
N PHE A 17 26.27 32.65 -14.88
CA PHE A 17 26.69 31.36 -14.34
C PHE A 17 26.21 31.16 -12.89
N THR A 18 26.32 32.19 -12.05
CA THR A 18 25.84 32.11 -10.66
C THR A 18 24.33 31.92 -10.61
N LEU A 19 23.57 32.66 -11.43
CA LEU A 19 22.11 32.51 -11.54
C LEU A 19 21.71 31.12 -12.03
N SER A 20 22.43 30.54 -12.99
CA SER A 20 22.14 29.19 -13.49
C SER A 20 22.41 28.12 -12.42
N VAL A 21 23.51 28.26 -11.66
CA VAL A 21 23.80 27.37 -10.52
C VAL A 21 22.71 27.46 -9.45
N VAL A 22 22.28 28.67 -9.10
CA VAL A 22 21.18 28.87 -8.12
C VAL A 22 19.88 28.25 -8.65
N ALA A 23 19.55 28.45 -9.92
CA ALA A 23 18.35 27.87 -10.53
C ALA A 23 18.37 26.33 -10.50
N VAL A 24 19.51 25.71 -10.79
CA VAL A 24 19.69 24.25 -10.69
C VAL A 24 19.52 23.77 -9.25
N ILE A 25 20.10 24.46 -8.27
CA ILE A 25 19.94 24.12 -6.84
C ILE A 25 18.47 24.19 -6.43
N VAL A 26 17.78 25.28 -6.78
CA VAL A 26 16.35 25.46 -6.49
C VAL A 26 15.52 24.34 -7.13
N LEU A 27 15.80 23.99 -8.39
CA LEU A 27 15.12 22.88 -9.08
C LEU A 27 15.35 21.54 -8.36
N VAL A 28 16.60 21.23 -7.98
CA VAL A 28 16.92 19.98 -7.25
C VAL A 28 16.19 19.92 -5.90
N LEU A 29 16.16 21.03 -5.15
CA LEU A 29 15.43 21.12 -3.89
C LEU A 29 13.92 20.94 -4.09
N TYR A 30 13.36 21.56 -5.14
CA TYR A 30 11.95 21.42 -5.49
C TYR A 30 11.58 19.97 -5.86
N LEU A 31 12.40 19.28 -6.64
CA LEU A 31 12.20 17.86 -6.98
C LEU A 31 12.27 16.95 -5.75
N LYS A 32 13.19 17.22 -4.80
CA LYS A 32 13.25 16.49 -3.52
C LYS A 32 12.00 16.71 -2.68
N TYR A 33 11.54 17.96 -2.58
CA TYR A 33 10.34 18.32 -1.82
C TYR A 33 9.07 17.65 -2.37
N THR A 34 8.85 17.70 -3.68
CA THR A 34 7.68 17.08 -4.33
C THR A 34 7.65 15.56 -4.15
N LYS A 35 8.80 14.88 -4.26
CA LYS A 35 8.91 13.44 -3.99
C LYS A 35 8.58 13.10 -2.53
N ALA A 36 9.12 13.86 -1.58
CA ALA A 36 8.86 13.66 -0.15
C ALA A 36 7.36 13.81 0.17
N LYS A 37 6.73 14.88 -0.34
CA LYS A 37 5.30 15.14 -0.15
C LYS A 37 4.39 14.04 -0.70
N ARG A 38 4.76 13.41 -1.83
CA ARG A 38 4.02 12.26 -2.37
C ARG A 38 4.11 11.03 -1.46
N ILE A 39 5.29 10.75 -0.92
CA ILE A 39 5.50 9.63 0.02
C ILE A 39 4.72 9.87 1.31
N GLU A 40 4.76 11.10 1.81
CA GLU A 40 4.01 11.52 2.99
C GLU A 40 2.51 11.31 2.80
N ARG A 41 1.93 11.79 1.71
CA ARG A 41 0.50 11.56 1.39
C ARG A 41 0.11 10.08 1.35
N GLY A 42 0.95 9.23 0.76
CA GLY A 42 0.66 7.80 0.72
C GLY A 42 0.57 7.20 2.12
N ARG A 43 1.48 7.60 3.01
CA ARG A 43 1.48 7.19 4.43
C ARG A 43 0.32 7.79 5.21
N GLU A 44 -0.08 9.03 4.92
CA GLU A 44 -1.25 9.67 5.51
C GLU A 44 -2.50 8.84 5.21
N PHE A 45 -2.74 8.51 3.93
CA PHE A 45 -3.86 7.65 3.54
C PHE A 45 -3.84 6.29 4.25
N GLU A 46 -2.70 5.59 4.22
CA GLU A 46 -2.55 4.30 4.89
C GLU A 46 -2.88 4.40 6.39
N THR A 47 -2.41 5.46 7.05
CA THR A 47 -2.65 5.70 8.48
C THR A 47 -4.11 6.01 8.76
N GLU A 48 -4.70 6.96 8.03
CA GLU A 48 -6.09 7.40 8.21
C GLU A 48 -7.06 6.26 7.95
N PHE A 49 -6.88 5.53 6.84
CA PHE A 49 -7.77 4.44 6.48
C PHE A 49 -7.58 3.22 7.40
N SER A 50 -6.36 2.94 7.88
CA SER A 50 -6.12 1.89 8.88
C SER A 50 -6.80 2.22 10.22
N LEU A 51 -6.78 3.49 10.66
CA LEU A 51 -7.53 3.93 11.84
C LEU A 51 -9.04 3.79 11.66
N TYR A 52 -9.54 4.16 10.48
CA TYR A 52 -10.94 3.96 10.12
C TYR A 52 -11.33 2.47 10.18
N LEU A 53 -10.56 1.58 9.53
CA LEU A 53 -10.79 0.13 9.56
C LEU A 53 -10.79 -0.45 10.97
N ASN A 54 -9.88 0.02 11.83
CA ASN A 54 -9.83 -0.41 13.22
C ASN A 54 -11.13 -0.06 13.97
N ASN A 55 -11.60 1.18 13.84
CA ASN A 55 -12.84 1.62 14.48
C ASN A 55 -14.06 0.89 13.91
N TRP A 56 -14.12 0.77 12.58
CA TRP A 56 -15.18 0.07 11.86
C TRP A 56 -15.23 -1.42 12.27
N ALA A 57 -14.08 -2.08 12.44
CA ALA A 57 -14.02 -3.48 12.85
C ALA A 57 -14.63 -3.69 14.26
N VAL A 58 -14.30 -2.81 15.20
CA VAL A 58 -14.88 -2.85 16.56
C VAL A 58 -16.40 -2.71 16.52
N GLN A 59 -16.92 -1.79 15.68
CA GLN A 59 -18.36 -1.57 15.52
C GLN A 59 -19.08 -2.78 14.88
N ASN A 60 -18.39 -3.57 14.06
CA ASN A 60 -18.94 -4.71 13.32
C ASN A 60 -18.55 -6.07 13.92
N HIS A 61 -18.16 -6.10 15.21
CA HIS A 61 -17.75 -7.33 15.91
C HIS A 61 -16.64 -8.13 15.19
N CYS A 62 -15.77 -7.43 14.48
CA CYS A 62 -14.60 -7.97 13.81
C CYS A 62 -13.33 -7.60 14.60
N HIS A 63 -12.23 -8.28 14.29
CA HIS A 63 -10.90 -7.86 14.75
C HIS A 63 -10.10 -7.28 13.60
N TYR A 64 -9.31 -6.25 13.87
CA TYR A 64 -8.37 -5.69 12.90
C TYR A 64 -6.95 -5.66 13.48
N ILE A 65 -6.00 -6.11 12.67
CA ILE A 65 -4.57 -5.98 12.93
C ILE A 65 -4.05 -4.96 11.90
N PRO A 66 -3.62 -3.75 12.33
CA PRO A 66 -3.07 -2.76 11.41
C PRO A 66 -1.72 -3.22 10.85
N ALA A 67 -1.11 -2.42 9.98
CA ALA A 67 0.17 -2.73 9.37
C ALA A 67 1.20 -3.24 10.38
N ASN A 68 1.71 -4.45 10.15
CA ASN A 68 2.64 -5.12 11.07
C ASN A 68 3.59 -6.06 10.32
N LEU A 69 4.78 -6.22 10.90
CA LEU A 69 5.76 -7.22 10.47
C LEU A 69 5.47 -8.54 11.19
N PHE A 70 5.19 -9.58 10.42
CA PHE A 70 4.96 -10.94 10.91
C PHE A 70 6.21 -11.78 10.74
N LYS A 71 6.36 -12.76 11.64
CA LYS A 71 7.42 -13.75 11.62
C LYS A 71 6.88 -15.13 11.92
N TYR A 72 7.31 -16.10 11.13
CA TYR A 72 7.19 -17.52 11.44
C TYR A 72 8.39 -18.24 10.82
N ASP A 73 8.96 -19.19 11.56
CA ASP A 73 10.24 -19.80 11.21
C ASP A 73 11.30 -18.73 10.87
N ASP A 74 11.90 -18.81 9.68
CA ASP A 74 12.86 -17.83 9.15
C ASP A 74 12.23 -16.77 8.23
N ASN A 75 10.92 -16.84 8.01
CA ASN A 75 10.18 -15.95 7.11
C ASN A 75 9.77 -14.65 7.81
N LEU A 76 9.89 -13.55 7.07
CA LEU A 76 9.43 -12.22 7.47
C LEU A 76 8.60 -11.63 6.33
N PHE A 77 7.42 -11.11 6.66
CA PHE A 77 6.56 -10.42 5.69
C PHE A 77 5.73 -9.35 6.40
N GLU A 78 5.36 -8.31 5.66
CA GLU A 78 4.54 -7.19 6.14
C GLU A 78 3.24 -7.16 5.37
N THR A 79 2.14 -6.92 6.07
CA THR A 79 0.82 -6.67 5.48
C THR A 79 0.38 -5.25 5.84
N ASP A 80 -0.40 -4.58 5.00
CA ASP A 80 -0.98 -3.27 5.34
C ASP A 80 -2.13 -3.40 6.37
N GLY A 81 -2.82 -4.55 6.37
CA GLY A 81 -3.76 -4.89 7.42
C GLY A 81 -4.34 -6.29 7.28
N VAL A 82 -4.86 -6.81 8.40
CA VAL A 82 -5.59 -8.08 8.45
C VAL A 82 -6.89 -7.86 9.21
N LEU A 83 -8.02 -7.99 8.51
CA LEU A 83 -9.35 -7.96 9.08
C LEU A 83 -9.84 -9.41 9.30
N ILE A 84 -10.40 -9.69 10.46
CA ILE A 84 -10.86 -11.02 10.86
C ILE A 84 -12.34 -10.90 11.20
N SER A 85 -13.18 -11.49 10.37
CA SER A 85 -14.63 -11.54 10.53
C SER A 85 -15.11 -12.96 10.78
N ASP A 86 -16.41 -13.10 11.03
CA ASP A 86 -17.11 -14.38 11.14
C ASP A 86 -17.15 -15.18 9.81
N LYS A 87 -16.74 -14.54 8.70
CA LYS A 87 -16.59 -15.13 7.37
C LYS A 87 -15.19 -15.72 7.12
N GLY A 88 -14.17 -15.15 7.76
CA GLY A 88 -12.78 -15.54 7.57
C GLY A 88 -11.79 -14.39 7.74
N ILE A 89 -10.62 -14.54 7.12
CA ILE A 89 -9.52 -13.58 7.21
C ILE A 89 -9.42 -12.82 5.90
N ILE A 90 -9.59 -11.51 5.98
CA ILE A 90 -9.48 -10.60 4.86
C ILE A 90 -8.11 -9.91 4.96
N VAL A 91 -7.24 -10.20 4.00
CA VAL A 91 -5.96 -9.50 3.85
C VAL A 91 -6.21 -8.20 3.12
N VAL A 92 -5.81 -7.09 3.72
CA VAL A 92 -6.02 -5.74 3.22
C VAL A 92 -4.71 -5.19 2.69
N GLU A 93 -4.74 -4.68 1.46
CA GLU A 93 -3.68 -3.87 0.85
C GLU A 93 -4.23 -2.47 0.58
N LEU A 94 -3.52 -1.43 1.02
CA LEU A 94 -3.90 -0.03 0.87
C LEU A 94 -3.00 0.62 -0.17
N LYS A 95 -3.59 1.28 -1.17
CA LYS A 95 -2.82 1.93 -2.25
C LYS A 95 -3.25 3.39 -2.45
N SER A 96 -2.31 4.30 -2.18
CA SER A 96 -2.42 5.71 -2.59
C SER A 96 -1.60 5.95 -3.86
N ILE A 97 -2.19 5.65 -5.01
CA ILE A 97 -1.59 5.93 -6.32
C ILE A 97 -2.60 6.63 -7.24
N LYS A 98 -2.11 7.53 -8.08
CA LYS A 98 -2.91 8.26 -9.08
C LYS A 98 -2.72 7.68 -10.48
N GLY A 99 -3.77 7.72 -11.30
CA GLY A 99 -3.83 7.21 -12.65
C GLY A 99 -4.94 6.19 -12.88
N ASN A 100 -5.22 5.94 -14.16
CA ASN A 100 -6.04 4.80 -14.57
C ASN A 100 -5.21 3.52 -14.42
N ILE A 101 -5.79 2.51 -13.79
CA ILE A 101 -5.12 1.23 -13.59
C ILE A 101 -5.88 0.17 -14.38
N THR A 102 -5.15 -0.49 -15.28
CA THR A 102 -5.66 -1.61 -16.07
C THR A 102 -4.81 -2.84 -15.81
N GLY A 103 -5.44 -4.00 -15.78
CA GLY A 103 -4.71 -5.22 -15.47
C GLY A 103 -5.56 -6.47 -15.52
N ASP A 104 -4.88 -7.61 -15.39
CA ASP A 104 -5.49 -8.92 -15.26
C ASP A 104 -5.01 -9.57 -13.98
N TYR A 105 -5.90 -10.27 -13.27
CA TYR A 105 -5.53 -11.01 -12.06
C TYR A 105 -4.38 -12.01 -12.30
N ASN A 106 -4.35 -12.67 -13.46
CA ASN A 106 -3.32 -13.68 -13.76
C ASN A 106 -1.97 -13.08 -14.14
N SER A 107 -1.91 -11.78 -14.44
CA SER A 107 -0.66 -11.08 -14.72
C SER A 107 0.06 -10.68 -13.42
N ASN A 108 1.39 -10.77 -13.40
CA ASN A 108 2.19 -10.23 -12.29
C ASN A 108 2.29 -8.69 -12.32
N ILE A 109 2.07 -8.10 -13.48
CA ILE A 109 2.23 -6.66 -13.74
C ILE A 109 0.93 -6.09 -14.27
N TRP A 110 0.55 -4.93 -13.74
CA TRP A 110 -0.54 -4.08 -14.22
C TRP A 110 0.03 -2.79 -14.81
N LEU A 111 -0.80 -2.10 -15.58
CA LEU A 111 -0.46 -0.81 -16.16
C LEU A 111 -1.16 0.31 -15.39
N LYS A 112 -0.41 1.38 -15.16
CA LYS A 112 -0.89 2.62 -14.54
C LYS A 112 -0.62 3.78 -15.48
N GLU A 113 -1.66 4.34 -16.06
CA GLU A 113 -1.60 5.50 -16.94
C GLU A 113 -1.87 6.77 -16.13
N PHE A 114 -0.96 7.72 -16.17
CA PHE A 114 -1.14 9.03 -15.54
C PHE A 114 -0.63 10.12 -16.47
N SER A 115 -1.54 11.02 -16.88
CA SER A 115 -1.32 11.95 -17.98
C SER A 115 -0.92 11.21 -19.26
N GLU A 116 0.18 11.58 -19.93
CA GLU A 116 0.63 10.97 -21.18
C GLU A 116 1.62 9.82 -20.97
N THR A 117 1.79 9.36 -19.72
CA THR A 117 2.80 8.35 -19.38
C THR A 117 2.16 7.11 -18.79
N SER A 118 2.58 5.94 -19.28
CA SER A 118 2.24 4.63 -18.73
C SER A 118 3.40 4.08 -17.91
N TYR A 119 3.06 3.45 -16.78
CA TYR A 119 4.00 2.83 -15.86
C TYR A 119 3.55 1.42 -15.53
N GLU A 120 4.48 0.47 -15.51
CA GLU A 120 4.23 -0.84 -14.95
C GLU A 120 4.21 -0.77 -13.42
N ILE A 121 3.23 -1.45 -12.83
CA ILE A 121 3.11 -1.61 -11.38
C ILE A 121 2.88 -3.09 -11.05
N ASN A 122 3.34 -3.52 -9.87
CA ASN A 122 3.08 -4.88 -9.41
C ASN A 122 1.58 -5.09 -9.15
N ASN A 123 1.09 -6.29 -9.44
CA ASN A 123 -0.27 -6.69 -9.14
C ASN A 123 -0.48 -6.83 -7.61
N SER A 124 -1.29 -5.94 -7.05
CA SER A 124 -1.62 -5.92 -5.61
C SER A 124 -2.39 -7.17 -5.14
N LEU A 125 -3.19 -7.80 -6.00
CA LEU A 125 -3.84 -9.08 -5.68
C LEU A 125 -2.82 -10.21 -5.54
N LYS A 126 -1.78 -10.25 -6.38
CA LYS A 126 -0.69 -11.23 -6.26
C LYS A 126 0.17 -11.01 -5.01
N GLN A 127 0.28 -9.77 -4.55
CA GLN A 127 0.90 -9.45 -3.27
C GLN A 127 0.06 -10.02 -2.12
N ASN A 128 -1.26 -9.82 -2.13
CA ASN A 128 -2.16 -10.42 -1.16
C ASN A 128 -2.18 -11.96 -1.22
N ASP A 129 -2.12 -12.59 -2.40
CA ASP A 129 -2.03 -14.05 -2.52
C ASP A 129 -0.82 -14.60 -1.74
N LYS A 130 0.33 -13.92 -1.80
CA LYS A 130 1.54 -14.29 -1.03
C LYS A 130 1.33 -14.08 0.47
N HIS A 131 0.73 -12.95 0.87
CA HIS A 131 0.40 -12.71 2.28
C HIS A 131 -0.56 -13.76 2.83
N ILE A 132 -1.58 -14.16 2.06
CA ILE A 132 -2.51 -15.24 2.39
C ILE A 132 -1.75 -16.54 2.63
N GLN A 133 -0.82 -16.92 1.75
CA GLN A 133 0.00 -18.11 1.93
C GLN A 133 0.80 -18.07 3.23
N HIS A 134 1.43 -16.93 3.54
CA HIS A 134 2.19 -16.76 4.78
C HIS A 134 1.29 -16.81 6.03
N LEU A 135 0.13 -16.16 6.02
CA LEU A 135 -0.82 -16.17 7.13
C LEU A 135 -1.43 -17.56 7.34
N ALA A 136 -1.72 -18.30 6.27
CA ALA A 136 -2.18 -19.69 6.34
C ALA A 136 -1.16 -20.59 7.05
N ASN A 137 0.15 -20.40 6.76
CA ASN A 137 1.21 -21.13 7.43
C ASN A 137 1.29 -20.81 8.93
N ILE A 138 1.10 -19.54 9.33
CA ILE A 138 1.04 -19.15 10.75
C ILE A 138 -0.14 -19.82 11.47
N ILE A 139 -1.30 -19.87 10.81
CA ILE A 139 -2.53 -20.35 11.42
C ILE A 139 -2.55 -21.88 11.55
N GLY A 140 -1.95 -22.60 10.61
CA GLY A 140 -1.76 -24.06 10.69
C GLY A 140 -3.05 -24.88 10.64
N LYS A 141 -4.18 -24.27 10.25
CA LYS A 141 -5.49 -24.93 10.08
C LYS A 141 -6.25 -24.29 8.92
N GLN A 142 -7.22 -25.02 8.39
CA GLN A 142 -8.06 -24.54 7.29
C GLN A 142 -8.93 -23.36 7.74
N VAL A 143 -8.68 -22.20 7.13
CA VAL A 143 -9.46 -20.97 7.32
C VAL A 143 -9.72 -20.35 5.95
N ASN A 144 -10.87 -19.71 5.78
CA ASN A 144 -11.19 -18.97 4.57
C ASN A 144 -10.41 -17.67 4.53
N PHE A 145 -9.78 -17.41 3.39
CA PHE A 145 -9.04 -16.18 3.13
C PHE A 145 -9.69 -15.40 2.00
N TYR A 146 -9.66 -14.08 2.14
CA TYR A 146 -10.15 -13.11 1.18
C TYR A 146 -9.09 -12.03 0.96
N SER A 147 -9.10 -11.39 -0.20
CA SER A 147 -8.13 -10.36 -0.58
C SER A 147 -8.83 -9.05 -0.93
N PHE A 148 -8.66 -8.03 -0.10
CA PHE A 148 -9.21 -6.70 -0.38
C PHE A 148 -8.06 -5.75 -0.73
N VAL A 149 -8.14 -5.14 -1.91
CA VAL A 149 -7.23 -4.08 -2.34
C VAL A 149 -8.02 -2.78 -2.41
N ILE A 150 -7.63 -1.81 -1.59
CA ILE A 150 -8.37 -0.57 -1.38
C ILE A 150 -7.51 0.60 -1.88
N TYR A 151 -8.04 1.32 -2.86
CA TYR A 151 -7.39 2.49 -3.45
C TYR A 151 -7.93 3.79 -2.85
N GLU A 152 -7.04 4.72 -2.58
CA GLU A 152 -7.39 6.11 -2.22
C GLU A 152 -8.19 6.76 -3.37
N SER A 153 -9.32 7.40 -3.05
CA SER A 153 -10.18 8.03 -4.06
C SER A 153 -9.68 9.39 -4.54
N PHE A 154 -8.75 9.39 -5.50
CA PHE A 154 -8.42 10.57 -6.30
C PHE A 154 -8.42 10.24 -7.79
N GLN A 155 -9.37 10.77 -8.57
CA GLN A 155 -9.40 10.78 -10.06
C GLN A 155 -8.73 9.57 -10.76
N ASN A 156 -9.19 8.36 -10.44
CA ASN A 156 -8.68 7.11 -10.99
C ASN A 156 -9.82 6.29 -11.60
N THR A 157 -9.50 5.44 -12.57
CA THR A 157 -10.35 4.31 -12.95
C THR A 157 -9.62 3.01 -12.62
N LEU A 158 -10.37 1.99 -12.21
CA LEU A 158 -9.87 0.65 -11.94
C LEU A 158 -10.55 -0.32 -12.90
N GLN A 159 -9.78 -0.92 -13.81
CA GLN A 159 -10.27 -1.90 -14.78
C GLN A 159 -9.42 -3.16 -14.70
N ILE A 160 -9.78 -4.04 -13.77
CA ILE A 160 -9.07 -5.30 -13.55
C ILE A 160 -9.95 -6.46 -13.99
N THR A 161 -9.43 -7.31 -14.87
CA THR A 161 -10.14 -8.48 -15.40
C THR A 161 -9.78 -9.76 -14.64
N ASN A 162 -10.66 -10.76 -14.75
CA ASN A 162 -10.48 -12.10 -14.19
C ASN A 162 -10.23 -12.13 -12.66
N VAL A 163 -10.78 -11.16 -11.92
CA VAL A 163 -10.70 -11.12 -10.46
C VAL A 163 -11.50 -12.31 -9.88
N PRO A 164 -10.90 -13.18 -9.05
CA PRO A 164 -11.60 -14.32 -8.47
C PRO A 164 -12.55 -13.90 -7.34
N ASP A 165 -13.53 -14.75 -7.02
CA ASP A 165 -14.60 -14.44 -6.05
C ASP A 165 -14.11 -14.12 -4.63
N TYR A 166 -12.95 -14.63 -4.22
CA TYR A 166 -12.37 -14.34 -2.91
C TYR A 166 -11.68 -12.97 -2.85
N ALA A 167 -11.54 -12.28 -3.98
CA ALA A 167 -10.83 -11.02 -4.11
C ALA A 167 -11.78 -9.88 -4.48
N MET A 168 -11.54 -8.71 -3.88
CA MET A 168 -12.23 -7.48 -4.24
C MET A 168 -11.23 -6.34 -4.40
N ILE A 169 -11.49 -5.52 -5.41
CA ILE A 169 -10.77 -4.26 -5.63
C ILE A 169 -11.78 -3.13 -5.55
N MET A 170 -11.44 -2.10 -4.81
CA MET A 170 -12.36 -1.02 -4.51
C MET A 170 -11.64 0.30 -4.25
N PHE A 171 -12.39 1.39 -4.38
CA PHE A 171 -12.01 2.64 -3.74
C PHE A 171 -12.42 2.66 -2.28
N ASP A 172 -11.72 3.46 -1.47
CA ASP A 172 -12.00 3.69 -0.05
C ASP A 172 -13.47 4.00 0.26
N TYR A 173 -14.12 4.89 -0.51
CA TYR A 173 -15.54 5.25 -0.32
C TYR A 173 -16.53 4.10 -0.62
N GLU A 174 -16.10 3.06 -1.32
CA GLU A 174 -16.92 1.88 -1.64
C GLU A 174 -16.83 0.80 -0.56
N PHE A 175 -15.90 0.92 0.40
CA PHE A 175 -15.55 -0.15 1.32
C PHE A 175 -16.75 -0.72 2.06
N GLU A 176 -17.56 0.12 2.74
CA GLU A 176 -18.70 -0.37 3.52
C GLU A 176 -19.74 -1.07 2.63
N ASN A 177 -20.06 -0.49 1.47
CA ASN A 177 -21.04 -1.05 0.56
C ASN A 177 -20.59 -2.41 0.00
N LYS A 178 -19.33 -2.51 -0.43
CA LYS A 178 -18.76 -3.77 -0.93
C LYS A 178 -18.59 -4.80 0.18
N PHE A 179 -18.19 -4.39 1.38
CA PHE A 179 -18.15 -5.28 2.54
C PHE A 179 -19.55 -5.81 2.88
N ASN A 180 -20.57 -4.96 2.90
CA ASN A 180 -21.94 -5.38 3.20
C ASN A 180 -22.46 -6.35 2.14
N TYR A 181 -22.17 -6.10 0.86
CA TYR A 181 -22.47 -7.05 -0.22
C TYR A 181 -21.75 -8.39 0.00
N PHE A 182 -20.44 -8.37 0.26
CA PHE A 182 -19.65 -9.55 0.60
C PHE A 182 -20.25 -10.32 1.78
N ASN A 183 -20.60 -9.61 2.85
CA ASN A 183 -21.15 -10.18 4.08
C ASN A 183 -22.51 -10.86 3.84
N ALA A 184 -23.34 -10.29 2.95
CA ALA A 184 -24.64 -10.85 2.58
C ALA A 184 -24.53 -12.09 1.68
N GLN A 185 -23.47 -12.21 0.88
CA GLN A 185 -23.24 -13.34 -0.02
C GLN A 185 -22.42 -14.48 0.61
N THR A 186 -21.83 -14.24 1.79
CA THR A 186 -20.92 -15.20 2.44
C THR A 186 -21.53 -15.73 3.72
N GLU A 187 -21.52 -17.05 3.90
CA GLU A 187 -22.05 -17.68 5.11
C GLU A 187 -21.19 -17.35 6.35
N THR A 188 -21.84 -17.22 7.50
CA THR A 188 -21.14 -17.13 8.79
C THR A 188 -20.60 -18.51 9.16
N ILE A 189 -19.28 -18.64 9.26
CA ILE A 189 -18.60 -19.93 9.42
C ILE A 189 -17.89 -20.03 10.77
N TYR A 190 -17.48 -18.90 11.36
CA TYR A 190 -16.66 -18.88 12.56
C TYR A 190 -17.37 -18.27 13.76
N SER A 191 -17.32 -18.98 14.89
CA SER A 191 -17.77 -18.47 16.18
C SER A 191 -16.83 -17.39 16.73
N GLU A 192 -17.34 -16.53 17.61
CA GLU A 192 -16.54 -15.49 18.28
C GLU A 192 -15.29 -16.06 18.99
N LYS A 193 -15.42 -17.23 19.64
CA LYS A 193 -14.27 -17.94 20.23
C LYS A 193 -13.21 -18.27 19.18
N THR A 194 -13.63 -18.68 17.99
CA THR A 194 -12.72 -18.99 16.88
C THR A 194 -12.03 -17.73 16.35
N LEU A 195 -12.76 -16.62 16.23
CA LEU A 195 -12.24 -15.30 15.85
C LEU A 195 -11.15 -14.86 16.82
N ASN A 196 -11.44 -14.89 18.12
CA ASN A 196 -10.49 -14.52 19.17
C ASN A 196 -9.23 -15.40 19.13
N ASN A 197 -9.38 -16.70 18.87
CA ASN A 197 -8.24 -17.61 18.72
C ASN A 197 -7.37 -17.29 17.49
N ILE A 198 -8.00 -16.95 16.35
CA ILE A 198 -7.28 -16.53 15.13
C ILE A 198 -6.53 -15.23 15.40
N TYR A 199 -7.22 -14.21 15.95
CA TYR A 199 -6.63 -12.92 16.30
C TYR A 199 -5.42 -13.10 17.23
N ASN A 200 -5.56 -13.85 18.31
CA ASN A 200 -4.46 -14.08 19.27
C ASN A 200 -3.30 -14.88 18.66
N THR A 201 -3.57 -15.76 17.69
CA THR A 201 -2.52 -16.49 16.98
C THR A 201 -1.72 -15.55 16.09
N LEU A 202 -2.39 -14.73 15.28
CA LEU A 202 -1.74 -13.75 14.42
C LEU A 202 -1.00 -12.68 15.21
N LYS A 203 -1.58 -12.17 16.31
CA LYS A 203 -0.94 -11.18 17.18
C LYS A 203 0.36 -11.71 17.82
N ARG A 204 0.46 -13.01 18.12
CA ARG A 204 1.69 -13.63 18.63
C ARG A 204 2.78 -13.76 17.56
N ALA A 205 2.41 -13.83 16.29
CA ALA A 205 3.35 -13.87 15.17
C ALA A 205 3.89 -12.49 14.77
N VAL A 206 3.34 -11.40 15.30
CA VAL A 206 3.87 -10.04 15.09
C VAL A 206 5.23 -9.92 15.79
N THR A 207 6.27 -9.53 15.06
CA THR A 207 7.62 -9.33 15.64
C THR A 207 7.88 -7.86 15.96
N THR A 208 8.40 -7.62 17.16
CA THR A 208 8.89 -6.31 17.60
C THR A 208 10.42 -6.22 17.61
N SER A 209 11.11 -7.31 17.23
CA SER A 209 12.56 -7.42 17.25
C SER A 209 13.23 -6.43 16.29
N SER A 210 14.11 -5.58 16.81
CA SER A 210 14.91 -4.65 16.00
C SER A 210 15.77 -5.38 14.97
N LYS A 211 16.25 -6.60 15.29
CA LYS A 211 17.01 -7.44 14.35
C LYS A 211 16.16 -7.89 13.18
N ASP A 212 14.91 -8.30 13.44
CA ASP A 212 14.00 -8.73 12.38
C ASP A 212 13.59 -7.53 11.52
N LYS A 213 13.32 -6.37 12.13
CA LYS A 213 13.04 -5.12 11.40
C LYS A 213 14.21 -4.71 10.51
N ALA A 214 15.44 -4.76 11.01
CA ALA A 214 16.65 -4.45 10.22
C ALA A 214 16.86 -5.46 9.08
N LYS A 215 16.67 -6.77 9.34
CA LYS A 215 16.73 -7.82 8.32
C LYS A 215 15.71 -7.56 7.21
N PHE A 216 14.45 -7.27 7.57
CA PHE A 216 13.40 -7.00 6.60
C PHE A 216 13.68 -5.74 5.76
N GLN A 217 14.17 -4.66 6.38
CA GLN A 217 14.53 -3.44 5.66
C GLN A 217 15.64 -3.67 4.62
N SER A 218 16.60 -4.58 4.89
CA SER A 218 17.65 -4.90 3.92
C SER A 218 17.15 -5.54 2.63
N TYR A 219 15.96 -6.15 2.64
CA TYR A 219 15.32 -6.73 1.44
C TYR A 219 14.56 -5.70 0.59
N ARG A 220 14.35 -4.48 1.09
CA ARG A 220 13.61 -3.41 0.40
C ARG A 220 14.54 -2.39 -0.31
N ILE A 221 15.86 -2.58 -0.22
CA ILE A 221 16.89 -1.72 -0.85
C ILE A 221 17.14 -2.14 -2.29
#